data_AF-A0A8S3TUR2-F1
#
_entry.id   AF-A0A8S3TUR2-F1
#
_cell.length_a   1.000
_cell.length_b   1.000
_cell.length_c   1.000
_cell.angle_alpha   90.00
_cell.angle_beta   90.00
_cell.angle_gamma   90.00
#
_symmetry.space_group_name_H-M   'P 1'
#
loop_
_entity.id
_entity.type
_entity.pdbx_description
1 polymer ?
#
loop_
_entity_poly.entity_id
_entity_poly.type
_entity_poly.pdbx_seq_one_letter_code
_entity_poly.pdbx_strand_id
1 'polypeptide(L)'
;MGSGGSKGSKASYNISVKTGDQKGAGEHVHVFIILHGKGIQTNEFRLDNFFKHDFERGKVDNFSVSEINMSDVHTVELRRDNCCFFSHWYLDWIEITNKKSNITYIFPAMQWIKAKCHYFIKHHTCLPQDDSFLETRKLELQTIKTEYQLEVKIPGLPAQVKNLPEDEKFSNHYKLKFALESILLKGESFKLLMTGGTEWENVDDIKTVYTKAFGVPQSSKYFNDDTHFGRQRLTGLNSLLIERCTAIPQNFGVTEDMIKPFLEGKTMSQAMDGKKLFIVDLAILEDCPTKRDDLVMTCPLALFYFNNSKRLMPIAIQLFQQKGPNNPVFDQSILNGAYHMRDDALLLYDAIKTYVEKYVMLYYSTESSLTADYELQSWGEELIKSRDDGGVGILSPVNIETILKTIPNRKILLTIMSITKVLSEKATESLGDFEKQFIVDPRAIEVVEEFRQTLRAVGTTIDLRNKKRDYPYDWLLPKSIPNSISI
;
A
#
# COMPACT_ATOMS: atom_id res chain seq x y z
N MET A 1 5.08 23.81 63.49
CA MET A 1 3.71 23.44 63.06
C MET A 1 3.81 22.86 61.67
N GLY A 2 3.23 21.68 61.41
CA GLY A 2 3.38 20.99 60.14
C GLY A 2 2.44 21.52 59.06
N SER A 3 2.94 21.64 57.83
CA SER A 3 2.14 21.96 56.65
C SER A 3 1.25 20.78 56.26
N GLY A 4 -0.04 20.87 56.58
CA GLY A 4 -1.04 19.87 56.20
C GLY A 4 -1.32 19.91 54.70
N GLY A 5 -0.56 19.15 53.91
CA GLY A 5 -0.85 18.92 52.49
C GLY A 5 -2.22 18.26 52.31
N SER A 6 -3.04 18.80 51.40
CA SER A 6 -4.37 18.25 51.09
C SER A 6 -4.25 16.84 50.53
N LYS A 7 -4.69 15.82 51.29
CA LYS A 7 -4.80 14.45 50.78
C LYS A 7 -5.86 14.40 49.67
N GLY A 8 -5.40 14.33 48.42
CA GLY A 8 -6.29 14.10 47.27
C GLY A 8 -7.08 12.79 47.43
N SER A 9 -8.33 12.77 46.98
CA SER A 9 -9.15 11.56 47.06
C SER A 9 -8.50 10.42 46.26
N LYS A 10 -8.60 9.17 46.70
CA LYS A 10 -8.16 8.01 45.92
C LYS A 10 -9.21 7.54 44.90
N ALA A 11 -8.76 6.78 43.90
CA ALA A 11 -9.58 6.01 42.97
C ALA A 11 -8.93 4.65 42.65
N SER A 12 -9.74 3.71 42.16
CA SER A 12 -9.25 2.44 41.62
C SER A 12 -9.13 2.54 40.11
N TYR A 13 -7.99 2.12 39.56
CA TYR A 13 -7.74 2.03 38.13
C TYR A 13 -7.65 0.56 37.73
N ASN A 14 -8.37 0.18 36.67
CA ASN A 14 -8.12 -1.09 35.96
C ASN A 14 -7.19 -0.80 34.80
N ILE A 15 -6.09 -1.54 34.72
CA ILE A 15 -5.06 -1.39 33.71
C ILE A 15 -5.04 -2.69 32.90
N SER A 16 -5.44 -2.63 31.64
CA SER A 16 -5.40 -3.73 30.69
C SER A 16 -4.15 -3.55 29.81
N VAL A 17 -3.28 -4.56 29.70
CA VAL A 17 -2.02 -4.48 28.95
C VAL A 17 -2.01 -5.56 27.88
N LYS A 18 -1.76 -5.20 26.62
CA LYS A 18 -1.64 -6.14 25.50
C LYS A 18 -0.17 -6.33 25.12
N THR A 19 0.36 -7.54 25.30
CA THR A 19 1.61 -7.94 24.66
C THR A 19 1.35 -8.30 23.20
N GLY A 20 2.21 -7.86 22.29
CA GLY A 20 2.13 -8.18 20.88
C GLY A 20 2.48 -9.63 20.54
N ASP A 21 2.19 -10.04 19.29
CA ASP A 21 2.41 -11.41 18.79
C ASP A 21 3.76 -11.58 18.03
N GLN A 22 4.74 -10.72 18.32
CA GLN A 22 6.10 -10.80 17.79
C GLN A 22 6.87 -11.97 18.41
N LYS A 23 7.78 -12.58 17.65
CA LYS A 23 8.59 -13.70 18.14
C LYS A 23 9.48 -13.23 19.29
N GLY A 24 9.37 -13.88 20.46
CA GLY A 24 10.15 -13.54 21.66
C GLY A 24 9.58 -12.39 22.49
N ALA A 25 8.38 -11.89 22.16
CA ALA A 25 7.67 -10.94 23.03
C ALA A 25 7.10 -11.65 24.27
N GLY A 26 7.42 -11.14 25.47
CA GLY A 26 6.69 -11.49 26.69
C GLY A 26 7.32 -12.54 27.62
N GLU A 27 8.60 -12.87 27.42
CA GLU A 27 9.28 -13.85 28.28
C GLU A 27 9.84 -13.18 29.56
N HIS A 28 9.25 -13.53 30.71
CA HIS A 28 9.76 -13.25 32.07
C HIS A 28 10.19 -11.79 32.34
N VAL A 29 9.26 -10.84 32.17
CA VAL A 29 9.49 -9.42 32.47
C VAL A 29 8.70 -8.94 33.68
N HIS A 30 9.32 -8.09 34.51
CA HIS A 30 8.59 -7.31 35.51
C HIS A 30 8.42 -5.87 35.02
N VAL A 31 7.17 -5.44 34.89
CA VAL A 31 6.78 -4.13 34.38
C VAL A 31 6.40 -3.22 35.54
N PHE A 32 6.89 -1.98 35.50
CA PHE A 32 6.61 -0.93 36.48
C PHE A 32 6.04 0.26 35.73
N ILE A 33 4.99 0.88 36.26
CA ILE A 33 4.38 2.06 35.64
C ILE A 33 4.16 3.19 36.65
N ILE A 34 4.16 4.41 36.13
CA ILE A 34 3.72 5.64 36.80
C ILE A 34 2.67 6.29 35.89
N LEU A 35 1.54 6.69 36.47
CA LEU A 35 0.47 7.38 35.74
C LEU A 35 0.61 8.89 35.96
N HIS A 36 0.66 9.64 34.87
CA HIS A 36 0.81 11.10 34.87
C HIS A 36 -0.49 11.77 34.46
N GLY A 37 -0.92 12.73 35.28
CA GLY A 37 -2.03 13.64 35.01
C GLY A 37 -1.60 15.09 35.26
N LYS A 38 -2.52 16.03 35.06
CA LYS A 38 -2.22 17.46 35.06
C LYS A 38 -1.64 17.96 36.40
N GLY A 39 -0.30 18.07 36.46
CA GLY A 39 0.43 18.53 37.64
C GLY A 39 0.51 17.53 38.80
N ILE A 40 0.10 16.27 38.58
CA ILE A 40 0.12 15.19 39.58
C ILE A 40 0.50 13.86 38.93
N GLN A 41 1.21 13.01 39.66
CA GLN A 41 1.54 11.66 39.24
C GLN A 41 1.24 10.66 40.37
N THR A 42 1.10 9.38 40.04
CA THR A 42 1.05 8.31 41.04
C THR A 42 2.44 8.02 41.60
N ASN A 43 2.49 7.17 42.63
CA ASN A 43 3.72 6.43 42.89
C ASN A 43 3.98 5.45 41.73
N GLU A 44 5.21 4.95 41.65
CA GLU A 44 5.53 3.80 40.82
C GLU A 44 4.95 2.52 41.44
N PHE A 45 4.35 1.67 40.63
CA PHE A 45 3.89 0.35 41.06
C PHE A 45 4.21 -0.72 40.02
N ARG A 46 4.56 -1.93 40.51
CA ARG A 46 4.74 -3.13 39.69
C ARG A 46 3.38 -3.68 39.27
N LEU A 47 3.25 -4.02 37.99
CA LEU A 47 2.13 -4.80 37.48
C LEU A 47 2.43 -6.29 37.67
N ASP A 48 1.61 -6.97 38.47
CA ASP A 48 1.80 -8.37 38.87
C ASP A 48 0.45 -9.00 39.27
N ASN A 49 0.09 -10.13 38.68
CA ASN A 49 -1.02 -10.97 39.12
C ASN A 49 -0.46 -12.21 39.85
N PHE A 50 -0.71 -12.29 41.16
CA PHE A 50 -0.29 -13.43 41.98
C PHE A 50 -0.74 -14.77 41.35
N PHE A 51 0.21 -15.69 41.19
CA PHE A 51 0.05 -17.04 40.61
C PHE A 51 -0.28 -17.09 39.10
N LYS A 52 -0.03 -16.02 38.35
CA LYS A 52 -0.18 -16.01 36.88
C LYS A 52 1.13 -15.67 36.19
N HIS A 53 1.33 -16.21 34.99
CA HIS A 53 2.33 -15.71 34.06
C HIS A 53 1.71 -14.54 33.29
N ASP A 54 2.10 -13.32 33.63
CA ASP A 54 1.71 -12.11 32.91
C ASP A 54 2.67 -11.81 31.76
N PHE A 55 2.20 -10.96 30.86
CA PHE A 55 2.87 -10.41 29.68
C PHE A 55 3.20 -11.42 28.58
N GLU A 56 2.66 -12.64 28.63
CA GLU A 56 2.85 -13.66 27.57
C GLU A 56 2.50 -13.14 26.17
N ARG A 57 3.23 -13.64 25.16
CA ARG A 57 3.05 -13.31 23.74
C ARG A 57 1.58 -13.32 23.30
N GLY A 58 1.13 -12.20 22.73
CA GLY A 58 -0.23 -12.05 22.21
C GLY A 58 -1.36 -11.98 23.26
N LYS A 59 -1.08 -12.03 24.56
CA LYS A 59 -2.10 -12.00 25.63
C LYS A 59 -2.50 -10.59 26.03
N VAL A 60 -3.64 -10.50 26.73
CA VAL A 60 -4.10 -9.30 27.44
C VAL A 60 -4.15 -9.63 28.93
N ASP A 61 -3.44 -8.84 29.73
CA ASP A 61 -3.38 -9.00 31.17
C ASP A 61 -4.04 -7.80 31.86
N ASN A 62 -4.72 -8.03 32.97
CA ASN A 62 -5.50 -7.01 33.67
C ASN A 62 -4.95 -6.86 35.09
N PHE A 63 -4.81 -5.62 35.56
CA PHE A 63 -4.30 -5.27 36.87
C PHE A 63 -5.19 -4.22 37.52
N SER A 64 -5.32 -4.22 38.86
CA SER A 64 -6.12 -3.25 39.59
C SER A 64 -5.28 -2.54 40.65
N VAL A 65 -5.26 -1.20 40.63
CA VAL A 65 -4.41 -0.39 41.53
C VAL A 65 -5.20 0.76 42.17
N SER A 66 -4.88 1.10 43.42
CA SER A 66 -5.62 2.10 44.22
C SER A 66 -4.77 3.30 44.62
N GLU A 67 -4.82 4.33 43.78
CA GLU A 67 -3.93 5.48 43.81
C GLU A 67 -4.68 6.82 43.87
N ILE A 68 -3.96 7.95 43.83
CA ILE A 68 -4.57 9.29 43.74
C ILE A 68 -5.55 9.37 42.55
N ASN A 69 -6.75 9.92 42.78
CA ASN A 69 -7.77 10.11 41.74
C ASN A 69 -7.39 11.30 40.85
N MET A 70 -7.15 11.02 39.57
CA MET A 70 -6.86 11.99 38.54
C MET A 70 -8.10 12.16 37.66
N SER A 71 -8.42 13.41 37.32
CA SER A 71 -9.50 13.73 36.38
C SER A 71 -9.17 13.32 34.96
N ASP A 72 -7.89 13.35 34.62
CA ASP A 72 -7.31 13.09 33.31
C ASP A 72 -5.95 12.39 33.50
N VAL A 73 -5.65 11.40 32.66
CA VAL A 73 -4.40 10.64 32.66
C VAL A 73 -3.84 10.69 31.25
N HIS A 74 -2.87 11.58 31.03
CA HIS A 74 -2.39 11.90 29.68
C HIS A 74 -1.15 11.11 29.27
N THR A 75 -0.41 10.54 30.23
CA THR A 75 0.82 9.81 29.94
C THR A 75 1.00 8.63 30.91
N VAL A 76 1.40 7.48 30.37
CA VAL A 76 1.93 6.36 31.14
C VAL A 76 3.44 6.38 30.98
N GLU A 77 4.13 6.57 32.09
CA GLU A 77 5.56 6.29 32.15
C GLU A 77 5.74 4.81 32.50
N LEU A 78 6.59 4.12 31.75
CA LEU A 78 6.78 2.68 31.86
C LEU A 78 8.26 2.33 31.85
N ARG A 79 8.67 1.42 32.72
CA ARG A 79 9.98 0.75 32.65
C ARG A 79 9.82 -0.75 32.92
N ARG A 80 10.83 -1.52 32.51
CA ARG A 80 11.00 -2.91 32.97
C ARG A 80 12.39 -3.15 33.55
N ASP A 81 12.49 -4.18 34.38
CA ASP A 81 13.78 -4.61 34.92
C ASP A 81 14.60 -5.49 33.95
N ASN A 82 15.70 -6.04 34.47
CA ASN A 82 16.68 -6.83 33.74
C ASN A 82 16.71 -8.29 34.24
N CYS A 83 15.56 -8.83 34.69
CA CYS A 83 15.55 -10.13 35.37
C CYS A 83 16.00 -11.33 34.51
N CYS A 84 15.92 -11.24 33.17
CA CYS A 84 16.44 -12.26 32.27
C CYS A 84 17.21 -11.65 31.08
N PHE A 85 18.43 -12.14 30.81
CA PHE A 85 19.11 -11.88 29.53
C PHE A 85 18.22 -12.41 28.39
N PHE A 86 18.13 -11.65 27.29
CA PHE A 86 17.24 -11.92 26.15
C PHE A 86 15.72 -11.84 26.42
N SER A 87 15.28 -11.34 27.58
CA SER A 87 13.88 -10.93 27.74
C SER A 87 13.61 -9.75 26.80
N HIS A 88 12.79 -9.96 25.77
CA HIS A 88 12.27 -8.91 24.91
C HIS A 88 10.76 -8.78 25.16
N TRP A 89 10.25 -7.56 25.19
CA TRP A 89 8.82 -7.32 25.39
C TRP A 89 8.31 -6.30 24.38
N TYR A 90 7.44 -6.74 23.48
CA TYR A 90 6.74 -5.87 22.55
C TYR A 90 5.38 -5.54 23.15
N LEU A 91 5.15 -4.25 23.39
CA LEU A 91 3.91 -3.73 23.93
C LEU A 91 3.06 -3.22 22.77
N ASP A 92 1.86 -3.76 22.59
CA ASP A 92 0.90 -3.21 21.61
C ASP A 92 0.29 -1.93 22.20
N TRP A 93 -0.43 -2.06 23.32
CA TRP A 93 -1.15 -0.96 23.97
C TRP A 93 -1.37 -1.20 25.47
N ILE A 94 -1.63 -0.11 26.20
CA ILE A 94 -2.14 -0.10 27.57
C ILE A 94 -3.49 0.62 27.58
N GLU A 95 -4.49 0.06 28.25
CA GLU A 95 -5.79 0.68 28.49
C GLU A 95 -5.94 0.93 29.99
N ILE A 96 -6.37 2.13 30.38
CA ILE A 96 -6.55 2.51 31.79
C ILE A 96 -7.96 3.03 32.00
N THR A 97 -8.76 2.31 32.78
CA THR A 97 -10.10 2.74 33.22
C THR A 97 -10.06 3.27 34.64
N ASN A 98 -10.33 4.56 34.86
CA ASN A 98 -10.61 5.09 36.20
C ASN A 98 -12.03 4.65 36.61
N LYS A 99 -12.15 3.73 37.57
CA LYS A 99 -13.44 3.16 37.99
C LYS A 99 -14.36 4.14 38.72
N LYS A 100 -13.85 5.32 39.13
CA LYS A 100 -14.64 6.35 39.81
C LYS A 100 -15.32 7.31 38.82
N SER A 101 -14.64 7.68 37.73
CA SER A 101 -15.23 8.48 36.65
C SER A 101 -15.83 7.65 35.52
N ASN A 102 -15.48 6.36 35.45
CA ASN A 102 -15.77 5.44 34.35
C ASN A 102 -15.24 5.94 33.00
N ILE A 103 -14.13 6.66 33.01
CA ILE A 103 -13.40 7.11 31.81
C ILE A 103 -12.25 6.14 31.54
N THR A 104 -12.09 5.78 30.27
CA THR A 104 -11.04 4.89 29.76
C THR A 104 -10.09 5.64 28.84
N TYR A 105 -8.80 5.44 29.03
CA TYR A 105 -7.70 6.03 28.26
C TYR A 105 -6.91 4.91 27.57
N ILE A 106 -6.60 5.04 26.28
CA ILE A 106 -5.83 4.04 25.53
C ILE A 106 -4.50 4.64 25.11
N PHE A 107 -3.41 3.95 25.44
CA PHE A 107 -2.02 4.33 25.22
C PHE A 107 -1.39 3.34 24.22
N PRO A 108 -1.45 3.62 22.91
CA PRO A 108 -0.80 2.78 21.90
C PRO A 108 0.72 2.95 21.99
N ALA A 109 1.46 1.85 21.96
CA ALA A 109 2.93 1.85 22.06
C ALA A 109 3.58 1.19 20.84
N MET A 110 3.07 0.02 20.44
CA MET A 110 3.48 -0.78 19.27
C MET A 110 5.00 -0.88 19.09
N GLN A 111 5.74 -1.16 20.17
CA GLN A 111 7.21 -1.10 20.18
C GLN A 111 7.87 -2.06 21.19
N TRP A 112 9.15 -2.36 20.97
CA TRP A 112 9.99 -3.08 21.94
C TRP A 112 10.41 -2.20 23.11
N ILE A 113 10.03 -2.62 24.31
CA ILE A 113 10.47 -2.02 25.58
C ILE A 113 11.84 -2.59 25.97
N LYS A 114 12.87 -1.73 25.94
CA LYS A 114 14.23 -2.03 26.36
C LYS A 114 14.35 -1.99 27.89
N ALA A 115 15.18 -2.88 28.46
CA ALA A 115 15.41 -2.92 29.91
C ALA A 115 16.06 -1.62 30.40
N LYS A 116 15.68 -1.15 31.59
CA LYS A 116 16.21 0.08 32.23
C LYS A 116 15.98 1.40 31.46
N CYS A 117 15.22 1.39 30.38
CA CYS A 117 14.74 2.60 29.72
C CYS A 117 13.36 2.99 30.28
N HIS A 118 13.12 4.29 30.45
CA HIS A 118 11.81 4.85 30.78
C HIS A 118 11.14 5.30 29.48
N TYR A 119 9.93 4.82 29.24
CA TYR A 119 9.11 5.11 28.06
C TYR A 119 7.90 5.95 28.47
N PHE A 120 7.65 7.06 27.79
CA PHE A 120 6.54 7.97 28.08
C PHE A 120 5.49 7.85 26.97
N ILE A 121 4.50 6.97 27.19
CA ILE A 121 3.47 6.64 26.20
C ILE A 121 2.27 7.56 26.43
N LYS A 122 1.78 8.21 25.37
CA LYS A 122 0.65 9.15 25.42
C LYS A 122 -0.63 8.51 24.91
N HIS A 123 -1.77 8.97 25.44
CA HIS A 123 -3.11 8.60 24.93
C HIS A 123 -3.57 9.42 23.72
N HIS A 124 -2.83 10.46 23.34
CA HIS A 124 -3.18 11.41 22.29
C HIS A 124 -1.98 11.66 21.37
N THR A 125 -2.25 11.74 20.07
CA THR A 125 -1.29 12.18 19.06
C THR A 125 -1.07 13.68 19.19
N CYS A 126 0.19 14.12 19.18
CA CYS A 126 0.56 15.54 19.17
C CYS A 126 1.64 15.82 18.12
N LEU A 127 1.56 17.01 17.53
CA LEU A 127 2.62 17.57 16.68
C LEU A 127 3.87 17.81 17.53
N PRO A 128 5.08 17.81 16.94
CA PRO A 128 6.32 17.91 17.72
C PRO A 128 6.44 19.24 18.47
N GLN A 129 5.91 20.36 17.94
CA GLN A 129 5.87 21.64 18.65
C GLN A 129 5.00 21.65 19.91
N ASP A 130 4.03 20.73 20.00
CA ASP A 130 3.11 20.59 21.15
C ASP A 130 3.59 19.48 22.11
N ASP A 131 4.73 18.85 21.84
CA ASP A 131 5.23 17.70 22.58
C ASP A 131 5.95 18.12 23.87
N SER A 132 5.37 17.81 25.03
CA SER A 132 6.00 18.11 26.33
C SER A 132 7.27 17.30 26.65
N PHE A 133 7.65 16.32 25.82
CA PHE A 133 8.78 15.40 26.02
C PHE A 133 9.76 15.43 24.83
N LEU A 134 10.07 16.63 24.30
CA LEU A 134 10.93 16.87 23.13
C LEU A 134 12.23 16.04 23.10
N GLU A 135 12.95 15.92 24.22
CA GLU A 135 14.24 15.21 24.25
C GLU A 135 14.06 13.68 24.09
N THR A 136 12.98 13.11 24.62
CA THR A 136 12.61 11.70 24.39
C THR A 136 12.29 11.47 22.92
N ARG A 137 11.50 12.36 22.31
CA ARG A 137 11.13 12.31 20.88
C ARG A 137 12.37 12.43 19.97
N LYS A 138 13.31 13.33 20.28
CA LYS A 138 14.58 13.45 19.56
C LYS A 138 15.43 12.16 19.65
N LEU A 139 15.48 11.52 20.82
CA LEU A 139 16.22 10.28 21.02
C LEU A 139 15.58 9.09 20.28
N GLU A 140 14.26 9.04 20.22
CA GLU A 140 13.49 8.09 19.41
C GLU A 140 13.81 8.27 17.91
N LEU A 141 13.72 9.50 17.40
CA LEU A 141 14.09 9.80 16.01
C LEU A 141 15.56 9.47 15.68
N GLN A 142 16.49 9.72 16.61
CA GLN A 142 17.90 9.31 16.43
C GLN A 142 18.05 7.79 16.38
N THR A 143 17.28 7.05 17.19
CA THR A 143 17.25 5.59 17.18
C THR A 143 16.72 5.08 15.84
N ILE A 144 15.59 5.61 15.37
CA ILE A 144 14.99 5.30 14.06
C ILE A 144 16.00 5.58 12.93
N LYS A 145 16.63 6.76 12.90
CA LYS A 145 17.65 7.11 11.88
C LYS A 145 18.87 6.18 11.89
N THR A 146 19.22 5.62 13.05
CA THR A 146 20.35 4.69 13.20
C THR A 146 20.00 3.29 12.67
N GLU A 147 18.74 2.87 12.82
CA GLU A 147 18.21 1.57 12.42
C GLU A 147 17.79 1.53 10.94
N TYR A 148 17.02 2.52 10.49
CA TYR A 148 16.51 2.66 9.12
C TYR A 148 17.50 3.39 8.20
N GLN A 149 18.71 2.82 8.08
CA GLN A 149 19.72 3.34 7.14
C GLN A 149 19.29 3.08 5.69
N LEU A 150 19.49 4.07 4.81
CA LEU A 150 19.25 3.95 3.37
C LEU A 150 20.54 3.55 2.63
N GLU A 151 20.40 2.81 1.53
CA GLU A 151 21.46 2.62 0.53
C GLU A 151 20.87 2.45 -0.87
N VAL A 152 21.60 2.86 -1.90
CA VAL A 152 21.24 2.61 -3.31
C VAL A 152 21.86 1.27 -3.71
N LYS A 153 21.09 0.18 -3.63
CA LYS A 153 21.58 -1.19 -3.89
C LYS A 153 21.95 -1.45 -5.35
N ILE A 154 21.36 -0.69 -6.26
CA ILE A 154 21.58 -0.76 -7.71
C ILE A 154 21.62 0.69 -8.22
N PRO A 155 22.69 1.12 -8.92
CA PRO A 155 22.79 2.47 -9.48
C PRO A 155 21.57 2.83 -10.35
N GLY A 156 21.15 4.10 -10.29
CA GLY A 156 19.96 4.60 -11.00
C GLY A 156 18.63 4.39 -10.28
N LEU A 157 18.55 3.53 -9.26
CA LEU A 157 17.30 3.24 -8.54
C LEU A 157 17.01 4.24 -7.41
N PRO A 158 15.75 4.35 -6.96
CA PRO A 158 15.43 4.95 -5.66
C PRO A 158 16.20 4.26 -4.53
N ALA A 159 16.59 4.99 -3.50
CA ALA A 159 17.24 4.39 -2.33
C ALA A 159 16.32 3.36 -1.64
N GLN A 160 16.91 2.29 -1.09
CA GLN A 160 16.19 1.27 -0.34
C GLN A 160 16.69 1.21 1.11
N VAL A 161 15.89 0.65 2.01
CA VAL A 161 16.42 0.32 3.35
C VAL A 161 17.55 -0.70 3.21
N LYS A 162 18.68 -0.40 3.85
CA LYS A 162 19.91 -1.20 3.86
C LYS A 162 19.67 -2.57 4.48
N ASN A 163 19.33 -2.57 5.77
CA ASN A 163 18.90 -3.73 6.52
C ASN A 163 17.46 -3.53 6.97
N LEU A 164 16.56 -4.45 6.62
CA LEU A 164 15.18 -4.41 7.11
C LEU A 164 15.17 -4.78 8.61
N PRO A 165 14.62 -3.93 9.51
CA PRO A 165 14.48 -4.24 10.93
C PRO A 165 13.67 -5.51 11.16
N GLU A 166 13.84 -6.18 12.30
CA GLU A 166 13.12 -7.45 12.58
C GLU A 166 11.59 -7.26 12.61
N ASP A 167 11.10 -6.11 13.07
CA ASP A 167 9.66 -5.82 13.15
C ASP A 167 8.98 -5.58 11.80
N GLU A 168 9.75 -5.14 10.80
CA GLU A 168 9.29 -4.93 9.43
C GLU A 168 9.34 -6.22 8.59
N LYS A 169 9.88 -7.31 9.13
CA LYS A 169 9.95 -8.60 8.42
C LYS A 169 8.63 -9.35 8.54
N PHE A 170 8.12 -9.84 7.40
CA PHE A 170 7.02 -10.80 7.38
C PHE A 170 7.25 -11.98 8.35
N SER A 171 6.17 -12.42 8.99
CA SER A 171 6.21 -13.55 9.93
C SER A 171 6.68 -14.85 9.26
N ASN A 172 7.23 -15.77 10.06
CA ASN A 172 7.66 -17.07 9.53
C ASN A 172 6.49 -17.90 8.98
N HIS A 173 5.28 -17.74 9.53
CA HIS A 173 4.07 -18.39 9.01
C HIS A 173 3.72 -17.86 7.62
N TYR A 174 3.75 -16.53 7.44
CA TYR A 174 3.52 -15.88 6.15
C TYR A 174 4.54 -16.36 5.11
N LYS A 175 5.84 -16.31 5.43
CA LYS A 175 6.93 -16.83 4.56
C LYS A 175 6.74 -18.31 4.20
N LEU A 176 6.30 -19.14 5.16
CA LEU A 176 6.06 -20.57 4.93
C LEU A 176 4.87 -20.81 3.99
N LYS A 177 3.78 -20.02 4.09
CA LYS A 177 2.64 -20.09 3.18
C LYS A 177 3.09 -19.91 1.73
N PHE A 178 3.81 -18.83 1.43
CA PHE A 178 4.31 -18.54 0.09
C PHE A 178 5.35 -19.54 -0.42
N ALA A 179 6.19 -20.09 0.47
CA ALA A 179 7.12 -21.15 0.11
C ALA A 179 6.37 -22.43 -0.32
N LEU A 180 5.32 -22.83 0.41
CA LEU A 180 4.49 -23.99 0.09
C LEU A 180 3.71 -23.80 -1.22
N GLU A 181 3.09 -22.64 -1.43
CA GLU A 181 2.40 -22.34 -2.70
C GLU A 181 3.39 -22.32 -3.88
N SER A 182 4.57 -21.70 -3.69
CA SER A 182 5.64 -21.72 -4.71
C SER A 182 6.12 -23.12 -5.07
N ILE A 183 6.17 -24.05 -4.11
CA ILE A 183 6.52 -25.46 -4.36
C ILE A 183 5.40 -26.16 -5.16
N LEU A 184 4.14 -25.95 -4.78
CA LEU A 184 2.98 -26.53 -5.47
C LEU A 184 2.88 -26.05 -6.93
N LEU A 185 3.03 -24.75 -7.15
CA LEU A 185 3.00 -24.15 -8.50
C LEU A 185 4.18 -24.62 -9.36
N LYS A 186 5.38 -24.80 -8.79
CA LYS A 186 6.53 -25.41 -9.49
C LYS A 186 6.28 -26.88 -9.86
N GLY A 187 5.64 -27.65 -8.99
CA GLY A 187 5.27 -29.05 -9.25
C GLY A 187 4.29 -29.17 -10.42
N GLU A 188 3.22 -28.37 -10.42
CA GLU A 188 2.27 -28.35 -11.54
C GLU A 188 2.90 -27.82 -12.83
N SER A 189 3.79 -26.82 -12.75
CA SER A 189 4.56 -26.32 -13.90
C SER A 189 5.44 -27.40 -14.52
N PHE A 190 6.12 -28.20 -13.71
CA PHE A 190 6.94 -29.32 -14.19
C PHE A 190 6.09 -30.39 -14.89
N LYS A 191 4.94 -30.76 -14.31
CA LYS A 191 3.99 -31.70 -14.90
C LYS A 191 3.45 -31.24 -16.25
N LEU A 192 3.10 -29.95 -16.38
CA LEU A 192 2.64 -29.37 -17.65
C LEU A 192 3.73 -29.38 -18.73
N LEU A 193 4.99 -29.10 -18.37
CA LEU A 193 6.12 -29.21 -19.30
C LEU A 193 6.37 -30.65 -19.77
N MET A 194 6.27 -31.62 -18.86
CA MET A 194 6.45 -33.05 -19.19
C MET A 194 5.33 -33.63 -20.06
N THR A 195 4.13 -33.04 -20.05
CA THR A 195 2.96 -33.55 -20.78
C THR A 195 2.65 -32.80 -22.08
N GLY A 196 3.02 -31.52 -22.20
CA GLY A 196 2.73 -30.71 -23.38
C GLY A 196 3.90 -30.43 -24.32
N GLY A 197 5.16 -30.63 -23.89
CA GLY A 197 6.34 -30.16 -24.62
C GLY A 197 6.65 -28.67 -24.40
N THR A 198 7.55 -28.09 -25.20
CA THR A 198 8.07 -26.72 -24.99
C THR A 198 7.41 -25.62 -25.80
N GLU A 199 6.80 -25.96 -26.93
CA GLU A 199 6.20 -25.03 -27.89
C GLU A 199 4.67 -25.18 -27.93
N TRP A 200 3.99 -24.28 -28.65
CA TRP A 200 2.55 -24.31 -28.87
C TRP A 200 2.29 -24.68 -30.33
N GLU A 201 1.37 -25.61 -30.59
CA GLU A 201 0.98 -25.98 -31.97
C GLU A 201 -0.07 -25.00 -32.50
N ASN A 202 -0.92 -24.47 -31.61
CA ASN A 202 -1.93 -23.46 -31.90
C ASN A 202 -2.22 -22.55 -30.68
N VAL A 203 -3.07 -21.54 -30.88
CA VAL A 203 -3.42 -20.55 -29.84
C VAL A 203 -4.31 -21.12 -28.73
N ASP A 204 -5.17 -22.10 -29.03
CA ASP A 204 -6.04 -22.73 -28.04
C ASP A 204 -5.25 -23.60 -27.06
N ASP A 205 -4.09 -24.14 -27.46
CA ASP A 205 -3.18 -24.88 -26.56
C ASP A 205 -2.78 -24.04 -25.34
N ILE A 206 -2.71 -22.70 -25.45
CA ILE A 206 -2.40 -21.80 -24.34
C ILE A 206 -3.40 -21.98 -23.18
N LYS A 207 -4.64 -22.42 -23.46
CA LYS A 207 -5.64 -22.68 -22.42
C LYS A 207 -5.29 -23.89 -21.54
N THR A 208 -4.42 -24.80 -22.00
CA THR A 208 -4.05 -26.02 -21.26
C THR A 208 -3.25 -25.76 -19.98
N VAL A 209 -2.58 -24.60 -19.86
CA VAL A 209 -1.85 -24.24 -18.62
C VAL A 209 -2.74 -23.67 -17.52
N TYR A 210 -4.02 -23.36 -17.80
CA TYR A 210 -4.98 -22.86 -16.83
C TYR A 210 -5.62 -23.99 -16.00
N THR A 211 -4.79 -24.81 -15.34
CA THR A 211 -5.25 -25.89 -14.47
C THR A 211 -5.89 -25.34 -13.19
N LYS A 212 -6.48 -26.21 -12.35
CA LYS A 212 -7.08 -25.82 -11.06
C LYS A 212 -6.11 -25.03 -10.15
N ALA A 213 -4.80 -25.24 -10.27
CA ALA A 213 -3.79 -24.51 -9.49
C ALA A 213 -3.59 -23.06 -9.96
N PHE A 214 -3.64 -22.82 -11.27
CA PHE A 214 -3.44 -21.49 -11.87
C PHE A 214 -4.74 -20.69 -12.04
N GLY A 215 -5.86 -21.38 -12.28
CA GLY A 215 -7.14 -20.77 -12.65
C GLY A 215 -7.17 -20.27 -14.09
N VAL A 216 -8.38 -20.05 -14.61
CA VAL A 216 -8.62 -19.50 -15.95
C VAL A 216 -8.84 -17.99 -15.85
N PRO A 217 -7.97 -17.13 -16.43
CA PRO A 217 -8.16 -15.69 -16.41
C PRO A 217 -9.35 -15.31 -17.31
N GLN A 218 -10.18 -14.34 -16.89
CA GLN A 218 -11.35 -13.92 -17.66
C GLN A 218 -10.98 -13.38 -19.06
N SER A 219 -9.78 -12.80 -19.21
CA SER A 219 -9.27 -12.34 -20.52
C SER A 219 -9.10 -13.46 -21.55
N SER A 220 -8.93 -14.73 -21.14
CA SER A 220 -8.80 -15.87 -22.07
C SER A 220 -10.03 -16.11 -22.96
N LYS A 221 -11.18 -15.50 -22.62
CA LYS A 221 -12.43 -15.55 -23.41
C LYS A 221 -12.53 -14.44 -24.46
N TYR A 222 -11.74 -13.37 -24.31
CA TYR A 222 -11.91 -12.09 -25.03
C TYR A 222 -10.56 -11.50 -25.49
N PHE A 223 -9.47 -12.27 -25.47
CA PHE A 223 -8.13 -11.78 -25.84
C PHE A 223 -8.02 -11.38 -27.32
N ASN A 224 -8.91 -11.94 -28.14
CA ASN A 224 -9.09 -11.69 -29.58
C ASN A 224 -10.30 -10.77 -29.85
N ASP A 225 -10.63 -9.88 -28.92
CA ASP A 225 -11.65 -8.85 -29.05
C ASP A 225 -11.04 -7.50 -28.68
N ASP A 226 -11.00 -6.54 -29.60
CA ASP A 226 -10.47 -5.21 -29.30
C ASP A 226 -11.43 -4.33 -28.48
N THR A 227 -12.65 -4.81 -28.16
CA THR A 227 -13.34 -4.36 -26.94
C THR A 227 -12.45 -4.56 -25.73
N HIS A 228 -11.84 -5.73 -25.63
CA HIS A 228 -10.94 -6.06 -24.56
C HIS A 228 -9.54 -5.47 -24.76
N PHE A 229 -9.00 -5.39 -25.98
CA PHE A 229 -7.69 -4.77 -26.23
C PHE A 229 -7.68 -3.26 -25.94
N GLY A 230 -8.65 -2.51 -26.46
CA GLY A 230 -8.85 -1.09 -26.17
C GLY A 230 -9.11 -0.86 -24.68
N ARG A 231 -10.03 -1.62 -24.08
CA ARG A 231 -10.31 -1.61 -22.63
C ARG A 231 -9.08 -1.90 -21.78
N GLN A 232 -8.14 -2.73 -22.22
CA GLN A 232 -6.93 -3.02 -21.43
C GLN A 232 -5.98 -1.82 -21.31
N ARG A 233 -5.96 -0.88 -22.26
CA ARG A 233 -5.24 0.40 -22.10
C ARG A 233 -5.85 1.31 -21.02
N LEU A 234 -7.04 0.97 -20.55
CA LEU A 234 -7.87 1.81 -19.72
C LEU A 234 -8.16 1.17 -18.36
N THR A 235 -8.29 -0.15 -18.33
CA THR A 235 -8.69 -0.93 -17.14
C THR A 235 -7.87 -2.22 -16.99
N GLY A 236 -6.83 -2.41 -17.79
CA GLY A 236 -5.90 -3.53 -17.68
C GLY A 236 -4.74 -3.22 -16.74
N LEU A 237 -3.72 -4.08 -16.77
CA LEU A 237 -2.54 -4.01 -15.90
C LEU A 237 -1.72 -2.73 -16.07
N ASN A 238 -1.74 -2.11 -17.25
CA ASN A 238 -1.08 -0.84 -17.53
C ASN A 238 -2.06 0.12 -18.20
N SER A 239 -2.67 0.97 -17.37
CA SER A 239 -3.67 1.98 -17.76
C SER A 239 -3.14 3.42 -17.67
N LEU A 240 -1.83 3.59 -17.47
CA LEU A 240 -1.18 4.90 -17.22
C LEU A 240 -0.55 5.51 -18.47
N LEU A 241 -0.29 4.72 -19.52
CA LEU A 241 0.46 5.16 -20.72
C LEU A 241 -0.43 5.66 -21.88
N ILE A 242 -1.75 5.78 -21.70
CA ILE A 242 -2.64 6.27 -22.75
C ILE A 242 -2.96 7.75 -22.57
N GLU A 243 -2.65 8.53 -23.59
CA GLU A 243 -2.79 9.99 -23.59
C GLU A 243 -3.75 10.45 -24.69
N ARG A 244 -4.24 11.69 -24.59
CA ARG A 244 -5.05 12.30 -25.66
C ARG A 244 -4.14 12.71 -26.81
N CYS A 245 -4.38 12.16 -27.99
CA CYS A 245 -3.67 12.53 -29.20
C CYS A 245 -4.14 13.92 -29.67
N THR A 246 -3.21 14.88 -29.71
CA THR A 246 -3.44 16.26 -30.20
C THR A 246 -2.69 16.57 -31.49
N ALA A 247 -1.74 15.72 -31.86
CA ALA A 247 -1.07 15.65 -33.15
C ALA A 247 -0.57 14.21 -33.36
N ILE A 248 -0.43 13.77 -34.62
CA ILE A 248 0.24 12.51 -34.94
C ILE A 248 1.76 12.74 -34.86
N PRO A 249 2.53 11.95 -34.08
CA PRO A 249 3.99 12.03 -34.06
C PRO A 249 4.58 11.87 -35.46
N GLN A 250 5.62 12.66 -35.79
CA GLN A 250 6.18 12.73 -37.14
C GLN A 250 6.76 11.37 -37.62
N ASN A 251 7.18 10.53 -36.69
CA ASN A 251 7.70 9.19 -36.90
C ASN A 251 6.61 8.09 -37.01
N PHE A 252 5.35 8.40 -36.67
CA PHE A 252 4.20 7.52 -36.87
C PHE A 252 3.66 7.69 -38.31
N GLY A 253 3.58 6.59 -39.07
CA GLY A 253 3.18 6.59 -40.48
C GLY A 253 1.69 6.79 -40.77
N VAL A 254 0.87 7.13 -39.77
CA VAL A 254 -0.60 7.25 -39.92
C VAL A 254 -0.97 8.41 -40.83
N THR A 255 -1.77 8.14 -41.86
CA THR A 255 -2.42 9.16 -42.69
C THR A 255 -3.91 9.29 -42.35
N GLU A 256 -4.54 10.40 -42.77
CA GLU A 256 -5.98 10.56 -42.58
C GLU A 256 -6.78 9.50 -43.32
N ASP A 257 -6.44 9.17 -44.57
CA ASP A 257 -7.15 8.16 -45.35
C ASP A 257 -7.13 6.75 -44.73
N MET A 258 -6.04 6.39 -44.02
CA MET A 258 -5.97 5.11 -43.28
C MET A 258 -7.02 5.03 -42.17
N ILE A 259 -7.22 6.11 -41.41
CA ILE A 259 -8.07 6.08 -40.21
C ILE A 259 -9.50 6.60 -40.43
N LYS A 260 -9.74 7.33 -41.51
CA LYS A 260 -11.04 7.91 -41.90
C LYS A 260 -12.23 6.95 -41.82
N PRO A 261 -12.13 5.65 -42.17
CA PRO A 261 -13.23 4.70 -41.98
C PRO A 261 -13.71 4.58 -40.52
N PHE A 262 -12.83 4.78 -39.54
CA PHE A 262 -13.10 4.58 -38.12
C PHE A 262 -13.58 5.85 -37.39
N LEU A 263 -13.46 7.04 -38.00
CA LEU A 263 -13.76 8.34 -37.37
C LEU A 263 -15.25 8.73 -37.36
N GLU A 264 -16.14 7.83 -37.79
CA GLU A 264 -17.60 8.05 -37.82
C GLU A 264 -17.98 9.36 -38.54
N GLY A 265 -17.45 9.55 -39.75
CA GLY A 265 -17.72 10.72 -40.61
C GLY A 265 -16.97 12.01 -40.25
N LYS A 266 -16.05 11.99 -39.27
CA LYS A 266 -15.20 13.13 -38.91
C LYS A 266 -13.87 13.11 -39.66
N THR A 267 -13.27 14.29 -39.82
CA THR A 267 -11.84 14.41 -40.16
C THR A 267 -10.97 14.06 -38.95
N MET A 268 -9.68 13.80 -39.19
CA MET A 268 -8.68 13.58 -38.14
C MET A 268 -8.64 14.77 -37.16
N SER A 269 -8.59 16.01 -37.66
CA SER A 269 -8.62 17.23 -36.84
C SER A 269 -9.89 17.31 -35.99
N GLN A 270 -11.08 17.11 -36.58
CA GLN A 270 -12.35 17.10 -35.84
C GLN A 270 -12.38 16.03 -34.74
N ALA A 271 -11.70 14.89 -34.93
CA ALA A 271 -11.57 13.86 -33.93
C ALA A 271 -10.57 14.23 -32.81
N MET A 272 -9.47 14.93 -33.10
CA MET A 272 -8.56 15.47 -32.08
C MET A 272 -9.25 16.57 -31.24
N ASP A 273 -9.90 17.53 -31.90
CA ASP A 273 -10.62 18.65 -31.27
C ASP A 273 -11.78 18.15 -30.41
N GLY A 274 -12.53 17.16 -30.90
CA GLY A 274 -13.58 16.46 -30.17
C GLY A 274 -13.10 15.58 -29.01
N LYS A 275 -11.79 15.54 -28.73
CA LYS A 275 -11.14 14.69 -27.71
C LYS A 275 -11.46 13.20 -27.91
N LYS A 276 -11.55 12.79 -29.17
CA LYS A 276 -11.89 11.43 -29.61
C LYS A 276 -10.67 10.59 -29.94
N LEU A 277 -9.51 11.19 -30.22
CA LEU A 277 -8.26 10.48 -30.49
C LEU A 277 -7.35 10.39 -29.27
N PHE A 278 -6.73 9.23 -29.10
CA PHE A 278 -5.83 8.86 -28.01
C PHE A 278 -4.62 8.12 -28.58
N ILE A 279 -3.49 8.15 -27.90
CA ILE A 279 -2.25 7.49 -28.34
C ILE A 279 -1.58 6.80 -27.15
N VAL A 280 -0.90 5.69 -27.43
CA VAL A 280 0.11 5.09 -26.57
C VAL A 280 1.40 5.08 -27.38
N ASP A 281 2.45 5.70 -26.85
CA ASP A 281 3.78 5.69 -27.43
C ASP A 281 4.73 4.93 -26.49
N LEU A 282 5.33 3.85 -26.99
CA LEU A 282 6.32 3.04 -26.27
C LEU A 282 7.74 3.27 -26.81
N ALA A 283 8.06 4.51 -27.22
CA ALA A 283 9.43 4.94 -27.54
C ALA A 283 10.45 4.60 -26.44
N ILE A 284 10.00 4.52 -25.18
CA ILE A 284 10.81 4.11 -24.03
C ILE A 284 11.31 2.65 -24.07
N LEU A 285 10.84 1.85 -25.04
CA LEU A 285 11.34 0.50 -25.33
C LEU A 285 12.36 0.46 -26.49
N GLU A 286 12.66 1.60 -27.12
CA GLU A 286 13.71 1.69 -28.14
C GLU A 286 15.08 1.34 -27.52
N ASP A 287 15.92 0.65 -28.27
CA ASP A 287 17.24 0.10 -27.86
C ASP A 287 17.27 -0.77 -26.58
N CYS A 288 16.11 -1.17 -26.03
CA CYS A 288 16.05 -2.05 -24.86
C CYS A 288 16.65 -3.44 -25.16
N PRO A 289 17.72 -3.87 -24.47
CA PRO A 289 18.42 -5.10 -24.79
C PRO A 289 17.58 -6.34 -24.44
N THR A 290 17.52 -7.28 -25.38
CA THR A 290 16.83 -8.56 -25.15
C THR A 290 17.76 -9.57 -24.50
N LYS A 291 17.18 -10.50 -23.72
CA LYS A 291 17.95 -11.52 -22.97
C LYS A 291 18.63 -12.57 -23.86
N ARG A 292 18.24 -12.65 -25.13
CA ARG A 292 18.71 -13.61 -26.14
C ARG A 292 18.58 -12.97 -27.51
N ASP A 293 19.53 -13.24 -28.39
CA ASP A 293 19.61 -12.64 -29.73
C ASP A 293 18.47 -13.08 -30.67
N ASP A 294 17.73 -14.15 -30.32
CA ASP A 294 16.53 -14.62 -31.06
C ASP A 294 15.24 -13.87 -30.66
N LEU A 295 15.30 -12.93 -29.72
CA LEU A 295 14.16 -12.13 -29.27
C LEU A 295 14.26 -10.71 -29.82
N VAL A 296 13.17 -10.25 -30.44
CA VAL A 296 13.01 -8.87 -30.92
C VAL A 296 12.16 -8.08 -29.93
N MET A 297 12.64 -6.93 -29.46
CA MET A 297 11.82 -5.98 -28.72
C MET A 297 11.22 -4.96 -29.69
N THR A 298 9.91 -4.78 -29.63
CA THR A 298 9.19 -3.73 -30.37
C THR A 298 9.03 -2.49 -29.49
N CYS A 299 9.02 -1.31 -30.11
CA CYS A 299 8.83 -0.01 -29.47
C CYS A 299 7.64 0.72 -30.13
N PRO A 300 6.41 0.19 -30.00
CA PRO A 300 5.30 0.56 -30.87
C PRO A 300 4.66 1.91 -30.53
N LEU A 301 4.05 2.52 -31.56
CA LEU A 301 3.04 3.57 -31.41
C LEU A 301 1.66 2.98 -31.75
N ALA A 302 0.65 3.26 -30.93
CA ALA A 302 -0.72 2.81 -31.15
C ALA A 302 -1.72 3.95 -30.99
N LEU A 303 -2.51 4.22 -32.03
CA LEU A 303 -3.56 5.23 -32.05
C LEU A 303 -4.91 4.59 -31.71
N PHE A 304 -5.73 5.29 -30.93
CA PHE A 304 -7.04 4.84 -30.51
C PHE A 304 -8.12 5.91 -30.75
N TYR A 305 -9.33 5.50 -31.09
CA TYR A 305 -10.51 6.37 -31.26
C TYR A 305 -11.60 6.05 -30.24
N PHE A 306 -12.29 7.04 -29.68
CA PHE A 306 -13.36 6.85 -28.69
C PHE A 306 -14.73 7.04 -29.34
N ASN A 307 -15.30 5.97 -29.89
CA ASN A 307 -16.48 6.02 -30.75
C ASN A 307 -17.78 6.48 -30.04
N ASN A 308 -18.87 6.63 -30.79
CA ASN A 308 -20.16 7.04 -30.27
C ASN A 308 -20.80 6.01 -29.32
N SER A 309 -20.46 4.73 -29.48
CA SER A 309 -20.80 3.64 -28.54
C SER A 309 -20.00 3.67 -27.23
N LYS A 310 -19.25 4.74 -26.96
CA LYS A 310 -18.41 4.95 -25.76
C LYS A 310 -17.32 3.89 -25.59
N ARG A 311 -16.81 3.40 -26.72
CA ARG A 311 -15.85 2.31 -26.86
C ARG A 311 -14.51 2.86 -27.37
N LEU A 312 -13.39 2.45 -26.77
CA LEU A 312 -12.04 2.82 -27.23
C LEU A 312 -11.52 1.79 -28.24
N MET A 313 -11.01 2.28 -29.36
CA MET A 313 -10.87 1.54 -30.60
C MET A 313 -9.41 1.59 -31.05
N PRO A 314 -8.58 0.53 -31.05
CA PRO A 314 -7.22 0.59 -31.60
C PRO A 314 -7.24 0.78 -33.11
N ILE A 315 -7.16 2.02 -33.61
CA ILE A 315 -7.37 2.34 -35.04
C ILE A 315 -6.12 2.26 -35.89
N ALA A 316 -4.93 2.33 -35.28
CA ALA A 316 -3.66 2.17 -35.97
C ALA A 316 -2.56 1.66 -35.02
N ILE A 317 -1.66 0.79 -35.49
CA ILE A 317 -0.46 0.37 -34.75
C ILE A 317 0.74 0.38 -35.70
N GLN A 318 1.88 0.91 -35.25
CA GLN A 318 3.20 0.78 -35.88
C GLN A 318 4.14 0.11 -34.87
N LEU A 319 4.93 -0.90 -35.27
CA LEU A 319 5.63 -1.77 -34.31
C LEU A 319 6.95 -1.17 -33.78
N PHE A 320 7.59 -0.30 -34.55
CA PHE A 320 8.81 0.40 -34.14
C PHE A 320 8.66 1.92 -34.33
N GLN A 321 9.51 2.70 -33.69
CA GLN A 321 9.48 4.16 -33.80
C GLN A 321 9.74 4.67 -35.22
N GLN A 322 10.68 4.06 -35.96
CA GLN A 322 11.06 4.52 -37.30
C GLN A 322 10.13 3.94 -38.39
N LYS A 323 9.25 4.77 -38.96
CA LYS A 323 8.40 4.37 -40.11
C LYS A 323 9.23 3.98 -41.34
N GLY A 324 8.79 2.94 -42.05
CA GLY A 324 9.45 2.49 -43.29
C GLY A 324 8.72 1.31 -43.94
N PRO A 325 9.16 0.85 -45.12
CA PRO A 325 8.50 -0.26 -45.83
C PRO A 325 8.49 -1.57 -45.02
N ASN A 326 9.46 -1.76 -44.12
CA ASN A 326 9.56 -2.92 -43.23
C ASN A 326 8.91 -2.70 -41.85
N ASN A 327 8.30 -1.53 -41.61
CA ASN A 327 7.56 -1.18 -40.39
C ASN A 327 6.30 -0.39 -40.78
N PRO A 328 5.29 -1.08 -41.37
CA PRO A 328 4.05 -0.45 -41.81
C PRO A 328 3.13 -0.10 -40.62
N VAL A 329 2.07 0.64 -40.94
CA VAL A 329 0.94 0.84 -40.03
C VAL A 329 -0.12 -0.22 -40.28
N PHE A 330 -0.60 -0.87 -39.23
CA PHE A 330 -1.69 -1.85 -39.22
C PHE A 330 -2.99 -1.18 -38.74
N ASP A 331 -4.16 -1.51 -39.31
CA ASP A 331 -5.45 -0.83 -39.06
C ASP A 331 -6.56 -1.71 -38.43
N GLN A 332 -7.72 -1.08 -38.20
CA GLN A 332 -8.90 -1.64 -37.52
C GLN A 332 -9.93 -2.28 -38.47
N SER A 333 -9.47 -3.01 -39.47
CA SER A 333 -10.26 -4.09 -40.09
C SER A 333 -10.63 -5.22 -39.08
N ILE A 334 -10.27 -5.04 -37.79
CA ILE A 334 -10.39 -5.95 -36.65
C ILE A 334 -10.81 -5.11 -35.39
N LEU A 335 -12.00 -5.39 -34.80
CA LEU A 335 -12.56 -5.27 -33.40
C LEU A 335 -12.67 -3.89 -32.60
N ASN A 336 -13.26 -3.83 -31.34
CA ASN A 336 -13.97 -2.61 -30.82
C ASN A 336 -14.29 -2.30 -29.26
N GLY A 337 -13.53 -1.54 -28.39
CA GLY A 337 -14.11 -0.89 -27.13
C GLY A 337 -13.50 -0.59 -25.69
N ALA A 338 -14.36 -0.51 -24.63
CA ALA A 338 -14.58 0.63 -23.65
C ALA A 338 -13.82 0.79 -22.26
N TYR A 339 -13.96 1.97 -21.58
CA TYR A 339 -13.33 2.41 -20.29
C TYR A 339 -14.22 2.26 -19.02
N HIS A 340 -13.73 1.64 -17.93
CA HIS A 340 -14.41 1.63 -16.60
C HIS A 340 -13.56 2.08 -15.39
N MET A 341 -12.24 1.86 -15.40
CA MET A 341 -11.36 2.13 -14.24
C MET A 341 -11.42 3.58 -13.77
N ARG A 342 -11.31 4.58 -14.67
CA ARG A 342 -11.38 6.01 -14.33
C ARG A 342 -12.61 6.32 -13.47
N ASP A 343 -13.77 5.81 -13.89
CA ASP A 343 -15.05 6.15 -13.25
C ASP A 343 -15.12 5.60 -11.83
N ASP A 344 -14.48 4.47 -11.55
CA ASP A 344 -14.42 3.83 -10.23
C ASP A 344 -13.24 4.35 -9.38
N ALA A 345 -12.11 4.69 -10.02
CA ALA A 345 -10.93 5.26 -9.40
C ALA A 345 -11.16 6.68 -8.87
N LEU A 346 -11.95 7.51 -9.58
CA LEU A 346 -12.35 8.83 -9.08
C LEU A 346 -13.16 8.72 -7.78
N LEU A 347 -14.06 7.73 -7.66
CA LEU A 347 -14.82 7.51 -6.42
C LEU A 347 -13.91 7.15 -5.23
N LEU A 348 -12.86 6.36 -5.48
CA LEU A 348 -11.86 6.02 -4.47
C LEU A 348 -10.97 7.22 -4.13
N TYR A 349 -10.51 7.95 -5.14
CA TYR A 349 -9.68 9.15 -4.97
C TYR A 349 -10.40 10.20 -4.13
N ASP A 350 -11.67 10.51 -4.45
CA ASP A 350 -12.46 11.49 -3.71
C ASP A 350 -12.69 11.04 -2.26
N ALA A 351 -12.95 9.75 -2.02
CA ALA A 351 -13.10 9.18 -0.68
C ALA A 351 -11.80 9.26 0.14
N ILE A 352 -10.66 8.87 -0.45
CA ILE A 352 -9.35 8.93 0.20
C ILE A 352 -8.94 10.39 0.46
N LYS A 353 -9.09 11.28 -0.52
CA LYS A 353 -8.81 12.70 -0.40
C LYS A 353 -9.61 13.33 0.74
N THR A 354 -10.93 13.08 0.78
CA THR A 354 -11.81 13.62 1.83
C THR A 354 -11.41 13.10 3.22
N TYR A 355 -11.07 11.81 3.35
CA TYR A 355 -10.57 11.23 4.59
C TYR A 355 -9.26 11.90 5.05
N VAL A 356 -8.28 12.03 4.15
CA VAL A 356 -6.98 12.67 4.45
C VAL A 356 -7.17 14.14 4.83
N GLU A 357 -7.95 14.90 4.09
CA GLU A 357 -8.23 16.31 4.41
C GLU A 357 -8.85 16.47 5.80
N LYS A 358 -9.90 15.67 6.12
CA LYS A 358 -10.53 15.68 7.45
C LYS A 358 -9.55 15.30 8.56
N TYR A 359 -8.76 14.25 8.35
CA TYR A 359 -7.80 13.76 9.35
C TYR A 359 -6.69 14.78 9.61
N VAL A 360 -6.13 15.39 8.56
CA VAL A 360 -5.10 16.44 8.66
C VAL A 360 -5.64 17.65 9.43
N MET A 361 -6.87 18.10 9.15
CA MET A 361 -7.47 19.26 9.83
C MET A 361 -7.71 19.06 11.34
N LEU A 362 -7.70 17.82 11.88
CA LEU A 362 -7.80 17.58 13.33
C LEU A 362 -6.57 18.04 14.11
N TYR A 363 -5.42 18.12 13.45
CA TYR A 363 -4.12 18.45 14.04
C TYR A 363 -3.56 19.76 13.46
N TYR A 364 -3.67 19.95 12.14
CA TYR A 364 -3.20 21.13 11.43
C TYR A 364 -4.32 22.17 11.28
N SER A 365 -4.66 22.81 12.39
CA SER A 365 -5.71 23.84 12.45
C SER A 365 -5.34 25.17 11.76
N THR A 366 -4.06 25.39 11.47
CA THR A 366 -3.54 26.61 10.80
C THR A 366 -2.34 26.29 9.91
N GLU A 367 -2.05 27.14 8.91
CA GLU A 367 -0.81 27.04 8.13
C GLU A 367 0.44 27.11 9.03
N SER A 368 0.41 27.92 10.09
CA SER A 368 1.51 28.01 11.05
C SER A 368 1.81 26.69 11.76
N SER A 369 0.79 25.85 12.03
CA SER A 369 1.00 24.52 12.61
C SER A 369 1.64 23.53 11.63
N LEU A 370 1.48 23.76 10.32
CA LEU A 370 2.11 22.97 9.26
C LEU A 370 3.59 23.36 9.10
N THR A 371 3.89 24.66 9.06
CA THR A 371 5.27 25.16 8.92
C THR A 371 6.12 24.96 10.17
N ALA A 372 5.50 24.83 11.35
CA ALA A 372 6.20 24.58 12.61
C ALA A 372 6.55 23.10 12.85
N ASP A 373 5.90 22.17 12.14
CA ASP A 373 6.21 20.74 12.24
C ASP A 373 7.51 20.42 11.50
N TYR A 374 8.63 20.54 12.22
CA TYR A 374 9.96 20.27 11.68
C TYR A 374 10.15 18.80 11.25
N GLU A 375 9.32 17.87 11.70
CA GLU A 375 9.42 16.45 11.34
C GLU A 375 8.76 16.21 9.98
N LEU A 376 7.60 16.82 9.74
CA LEU A 376 6.96 16.85 8.43
C LEU A 376 7.82 17.59 7.39
N GLN A 377 8.41 18.74 7.75
CA GLN A 377 9.34 19.44 6.84
C GLN A 377 10.56 18.57 6.54
N SER A 378 11.21 17.98 7.57
CA SER A 378 12.36 17.08 7.38
C SER A 378 12.02 15.87 6.52
N TRP A 379 10.81 15.30 6.67
CA TRP A 379 10.35 14.18 5.85
C TRP A 379 10.16 14.60 4.38
N GLY A 380 9.52 15.74 4.14
CA GLY A 380 9.37 16.30 2.79
C GLY A 380 10.73 16.59 2.13
N GLU A 381 11.66 17.19 2.86
CA GLU A 381 13.04 17.43 2.43
C GLU A 381 13.77 16.12 2.07
N GLU A 382 13.71 15.11 2.94
CA GLU A 382 14.35 13.81 2.71
C GLU A 382 13.82 13.08 1.46
N LEU A 383 12.52 13.23 1.16
CA LEU A 383 11.93 12.68 -0.07
C LEU A 383 12.48 13.33 -1.34
N ILE A 384 12.65 14.66 -1.36
CA ILE A 384 13.09 15.40 -2.55
C ILE A 384 14.62 15.51 -2.69
N LYS A 385 15.35 15.41 -1.59
CA LYS A 385 16.81 15.50 -1.52
C LYS A 385 17.47 14.48 -2.45
N SER A 386 18.55 14.89 -3.11
CA SER A 386 19.22 14.08 -4.13
C SER A 386 19.78 12.77 -3.54
N ARG A 387 19.89 11.75 -4.39
CA ARG A 387 20.40 10.43 -3.98
C ARG A 387 21.90 10.46 -3.66
N ASP A 388 22.64 11.33 -4.34
CA ASP A 388 24.08 11.53 -4.12
C ASP A 388 24.35 12.24 -2.77
N ASP A 389 23.43 13.10 -2.33
CA ASP A 389 23.44 13.72 -1.00
C ASP A 389 22.86 12.80 0.11
N GLY A 390 22.45 11.58 -0.26
CA GLY A 390 21.90 10.57 0.65
C GLY A 390 20.42 10.76 1.00
N GLY A 391 19.63 11.42 0.15
CA GLY A 391 18.15 11.44 0.23
C GLY A 391 17.49 10.42 -0.71
N VAL A 392 16.15 10.43 -0.79
CA VAL A 392 15.39 9.44 -1.59
C VAL A 392 15.37 9.80 -3.09
N GLY A 393 15.43 11.09 -3.43
CA GLY A 393 15.40 11.59 -4.81
C GLY A 393 14.11 11.23 -5.54
N ILE A 394 12.96 11.47 -4.91
CA ILE A 394 11.64 11.41 -5.54
C ILE A 394 11.44 12.67 -6.38
N LEU A 395 11.66 12.54 -7.68
CA LEU A 395 11.27 13.52 -8.69
C LEU A 395 9.97 13.08 -9.36
N SER A 396 9.07 14.03 -9.59
CA SER A 396 7.91 13.81 -10.45
C SER A 396 8.24 14.22 -11.90
N PRO A 397 8.05 13.36 -12.92
CA PRO A 397 7.90 11.90 -12.91
C PRO A 397 9.24 11.16 -13.07
N VAL A 398 9.26 9.87 -12.76
CA VAL A 398 10.47 9.04 -12.59
C VAL A 398 10.95 8.36 -13.90
N ASN A 399 12.28 8.33 -14.10
CA ASN A 399 13.00 7.55 -15.12
C ASN A 399 12.77 6.03 -14.97
N ILE A 400 12.56 5.32 -16.08
CA ILE A 400 11.98 3.96 -16.18
C ILE A 400 13.01 2.82 -16.39
N GLU A 401 14.31 3.09 -16.34
CA GLU A 401 15.48 2.19 -16.60
C GLU A 401 15.54 0.81 -15.88
N THR A 402 14.48 0.29 -15.25
CA THR A 402 14.56 -0.92 -14.39
C THR A 402 13.36 -1.86 -14.39
N ILE A 403 12.23 -1.51 -15.01
CA ILE A 403 10.99 -2.32 -14.91
C ILE A 403 10.89 -3.35 -16.06
N LEU A 404 12.02 -3.96 -16.45
CA LEU A 404 12.16 -4.74 -17.69
C LEU A 404 12.52 -6.23 -17.50
N LYS A 405 11.55 -7.01 -16.99
CA LYS A 405 11.43 -8.48 -17.12
C LYS A 405 9.91 -8.77 -17.06
N THR A 406 9.22 -9.42 -17.99
CA THR A 406 9.56 -10.35 -19.09
C THR A 406 8.26 -10.59 -19.91
N ILE A 407 8.34 -11.05 -21.16
CA ILE A 407 7.25 -11.84 -21.80
C ILE A 407 7.81 -13.21 -22.26
N PRO A 408 7.04 -14.31 -22.22
CA PRO A 408 7.62 -15.64 -22.06
C PRO A 408 7.27 -16.72 -23.11
N ASN A 409 8.16 -17.71 -23.30
CA ASN A 409 7.81 -19.04 -23.83
C ASN A 409 7.08 -19.89 -22.76
N ARG A 410 6.55 -21.09 -23.08
CA ARG A 410 5.74 -21.91 -22.14
C ARG A 410 6.39 -22.10 -20.74
N LYS A 411 7.70 -22.36 -20.68
CA LYS A 411 8.44 -22.50 -19.42
C LYS A 411 8.50 -21.19 -18.62
N ILE A 412 8.76 -20.08 -19.30
CA ILE A 412 8.78 -18.77 -18.66
C ILE A 412 7.32 -18.30 -18.37
N LEU A 413 6.31 -18.80 -19.09
CA LEU A 413 4.89 -18.42 -18.90
C LEU A 413 4.38 -19.03 -17.61
N LEU A 414 4.64 -20.32 -17.39
CA LEU A 414 4.39 -20.99 -16.11
C LEU A 414 5.16 -20.34 -14.95
N THR A 415 6.37 -19.84 -15.22
CA THR A 415 7.14 -19.04 -14.25
C THR A 415 6.47 -17.69 -13.94
N ILE A 416 6.04 -16.92 -14.95
CA ILE A 416 5.32 -15.65 -14.76
C ILE A 416 3.96 -15.89 -14.11
N MET A 417 3.22 -16.93 -14.50
CA MET A 417 1.93 -17.29 -13.88
C MET A 417 2.11 -17.68 -12.42
N SER A 418 3.19 -18.40 -12.07
CA SER A 418 3.51 -18.73 -10.67
C SER A 418 3.87 -17.47 -9.87
N ILE A 419 4.70 -16.59 -10.42
CA ILE A 419 5.07 -15.31 -9.80
C ILE A 419 3.83 -14.42 -9.64
N THR A 420 3.04 -14.24 -10.69
CA THR A 420 1.84 -13.39 -10.68
C THR A 420 0.78 -13.93 -9.74
N LYS A 421 0.61 -15.26 -9.65
CA LYS A 421 -0.32 -15.91 -8.72
C LYS A 421 0.06 -15.60 -7.26
N VAL A 422 1.34 -15.77 -6.92
CA VAL A 422 1.90 -15.39 -5.61
C VAL A 422 1.73 -13.89 -5.36
N LEU A 423 2.16 -13.03 -6.30
CA LEU A 423 2.08 -11.56 -6.19
C LEU A 423 0.64 -10.98 -6.27
N SER A 424 -0.38 -11.81 -6.48
CA SER A 424 -1.80 -11.40 -6.51
C SER A 424 -2.58 -11.87 -5.28
N GLU A 425 -1.94 -12.50 -4.29
CA GLU A 425 -2.61 -12.84 -3.04
C GLU A 425 -2.84 -11.58 -2.17
N LYS A 426 -4.06 -11.43 -1.65
CA LYS A 426 -4.37 -10.43 -0.62
C LYS A 426 -3.65 -10.82 0.68
N ALA A 427 -2.66 -10.02 1.06
CA ALA A 427 -1.78 -10.25 2.22
C ALA A 427 -2.19 -9.48 3.49
N THR A 428 -2.87 -8.35 3.31
CA THR A 428 -3.34 -7.40 4.32
C THR A 428 -4.84 -7.23 4.21
N GLU A 429 -5.49 -6.60 5.18
CA GLU A 429 -6.95 -6.43 5.18
C GLU A 429 -7.44 -5.41 4.15
N SER A 430 -8.76 -5.33 3.98
CA SER A 430 -9.38 -4.46 2.98
C SER A 430 -9.17 -2.98 3.33
N LEU A 431 -9.09 -2.13 2.32
CA LEU A 431 -8.89 -0.69 2.46
C LEU A 431 -9.83 -0.08 3.53
N GLY A 432 -9.24 0.55 4.54
CA GLY A 432 -9.94 1.17 5.68
C GLY A 432 -10.15 0.25 6.88
N ASP A 433 -9.83 -1.04 6.78
CA ASP A 433 -9.84 -2.00 7.88
C ASP A 433 -8.41 -2.22 8.38
N PHE A 434 -7.91 -1.32 9.24
CA PHE A 434 -6.51 -1.27 9.64
C PHE A 434 -6.13 -2.40 10.60
N GLU A 435 -5.05 -3.10 10.29
CA GLU A 435 -4.58 -4.30 11.01
C GLU A 435 -4.00 -3.97 12.40
N LYS A 436 -3.56 -2.73 12.61
CA LYS A 436 -3.05 -2.20 13.88
C LYS A 436 -3.80 -0.92 14.25
N GLN A 437 -4.30 -0.88 15.49
CA GLN A 437 -5.00 0.30 16.01
C GLN A 437 -4.02 1.34 16.55
N PHE A 438 -3.57 2.25 15.67
CA PHE A 438 -2.83 3.45 16.05
C PHE A 438 -3.73 4.65 16.36
N ILE A 439 -4.98 4.63 15.87
CA ILE A 439 -5.90 5.77 15.93
C ILE A 439 -6.75 5.64 17.20
N VAL A 440 -6.35 6.35 18.26
CA VAL A 440 -7.00 6.32 19.58
C VAL A 440 -7.67 7.63 19.98
N ASP A 441 -7.41 8.73 19.26
CA ASP A 441 -8.11 9.99 19.44
C ASP A 441 -9.59 9.82 19.00
N PRO A 442 -10.59 10.06 19.88
CA PRO A 442 -11.99 9.89 19.53
C PRO A 442 -12.43 10.67 18.28
N ARG A 443 -11.87 11.88 18.07
CA ARG A 443 -12.16 12.72 16.90
C ARG A 443 -11.67 12.07 15.61
N ALA A 444 -10.53 11.39 15.68
CA ALA A 444 -9.95 10.67 14.56
C ALA A 444 -10.68 9.35 14.28
N ILE A 445 -11.17 8.66 15.33
CA ILE A 445 -12.00 7.46 15.21
C ILE A 445 -13.30 7.78 14.44
N GLU A 446 -13.96 8.90 14.73
CA GLU A 446 -15.16 9.34 14.00
C GLU A 446 -14.89 9.53 12.50
N VAL A 447 -13.77 10.17 12.14
CA VAL A 447 -13.34 10.37 10.74
C VAL A 447 -13.04 9.04 10.03
N VAL A 448 -12.46 8.06 10.73
CA VAL A 448 -12.20 6.71 10.19
C VAL A 448 -13.51 5.95 9.95
N GLU A 449 -14.49 6.02 10.86
CA GLU A 449 -15.79 5.39 10.65
C GLU A 449 -16.59 6.03 9.50
N GLU A 450 -16.49 7.34 9.31
CA GLU A 450 -17.07 8.00 8.13
C GLU A 450 -16.41 7.53 6.82
N PHE A 451 -15.08 7.38 6.81
CA PHE A 451 -14.35 6.83 5.65
C PHE A 451 -14.79 5.38 5.35
N ARG A 452 -14.90 4.53 6.38
CA ARG A 452 -15.42 3.15 6.25
C ARG A 452 -16.83 3.11 5.67
N GLN A 453 -17.72 4.00 6.12
CA GLN A 453 -19.08 4.12 5.56
C GLN A 453 -19.05 4.58 4.10
N THR A 454 -18.20 5.55 3.77
CA THR A 454 -18.00 6.05 2.40
C THR A 454 -17.51 4.94 1.46
N LEU A 455 -16.53 4.13 1.88
CA LEU A 455 -16.06 2.98 1.09
C LEU A 455 -17.16 1.92 0.86
N ARG A 456 -18.03 1.66 1.85
CA ARG A 456 -19.20 0.77 1.67
C ARG A 456 -20.16 1.32 0.60
N ALA A 457 -20.37 2.64 0.55
CA ALA A 457 -21.18 3.30 -0.48
C ALA A 457 -20.51 3.27 -1.88
N VAL A 458 -19.19 3.46 -1.96
CA VAL A 458 -18.41 3.31 -3.20
C VAL A 458 -18.51 1.87 -3.73
N GLY A 459 -18.29 0.87 -2.87
CA GLY A 459 -18.46 -0.54 -3.22
C GLY A 459 -19.86 -0.87 -3.75
N THR A 460 -20.90 -0.38 -3.07
CA THR A 460 -22.30 -0.51 -3.53
C THR A 460 -22.52 0.13 -4.91
N THR A 461 -21.90 1.29 -5.17
CA THR A 461 -21.98 2.00 -6.45
C THR A 461 -21.29 1.21 -7.57
N ILE A 462 -20.11 0.63 -7.31
CA ILE A 462 -19.38 -0.20 -8.27
C ILE A 462 -20.13 -1.52 -8.54
N ASP A 463 -20.68 -2.18 -7.51
CA ASP A 463 -21.52 -3.38 -7.67
C ASP A 463 -22.78 -3.08 -8.52
N LEU A 464 -23.41 -1.90 -8.35
CA LEU A 464 -24.53 -1.44 -9.18
C LEU A 464 -24.12 -1.09 -10.62
N ARG A 465 -22.90 -0.60 -10.85
CA ARG A 465 -22.32 -0.39 -12.18
C ARG A 465 -22.01 -1.73 -12.85
N ASN A 466 -21.42 -2.69 -12.13
CA ASN A 466 -21.07 -4.02 -12.63
C ASN A 466 -22.31 -4.81 -13.10
N LYS A 467 -23.48 -4.63 -12.48
CA LYS A 467 -24.78 -5.16 -12.96
C LYS A 467 -25.24 -4.59 -14.32
N LYS A 468 -24.66 -3.48 -14.79
CA LYS A 468 -25.02 -2.79 -16.06
C LYS A 468 -23.89 -2.78 -17.08
N ARG A 469 -22.71 -3.33 -16.74
CA ARG A 469 -21.56 -3.45 -17.65
C ARG A 469 -21.62 -4.79 -18.36
N ASP A 470 -21.23 -4.82 -19.62
CA ASP A 470 -21.04 -6.08 -20.37
C ASP A 470 -20.03 -7.00 -19.65
N TYR A 471 -19.06 -6.40 -18.94
CA TYR A 471 -18.08 -7.10 -18.10
C TYR A 471 -17.90 -6.38 -16.75
N PRO A 472 -18.08 -7.07 -15.61
CA PRO A 472 -17.72 -6.55 -14.29
C PRO A 472 -16.27 -6.06 -14.22
N TYR A 473 -16.04 -5.08 -13.35
CA TYR A 473 -14.73 -4.56 -12.99
C TYR A 473 -14.65 -4.54 -11.47
N ASP A 474 -14.11 -5.62 -10.90
CA ASP A 474 -14.14 -5.90 -9.46
C ASP A 474 -12.85 -5.50 -8.73
N TRP A 475 -11.83 -5.10 -9.50
CA TRP A 475 -10.47 -4.78 -9.04
C TRP A 475 -10.39 -3.52 -8.18
N LEU A 476 -11.32 -2.57 -8.37
CA LEU A 476 -11.43 -1.35 -7.55
C LEU A 476 -12.59 -1.40 -6.55
N LEU A 477 -13.18 -2.57 -6.29
CA LEU A 477 -14.08 -2.71 -5.14
C LEU A 477 -13.23 -2.58 -3.85
N PRO A 478 -13.60 -1.72 -2.87
CA PRO A 478 -12.81 -1.53 -1.65
C PRO A 478 -12.49 -2.83 -0.88
N LYS A 479 -13.40 -3.81 -0.93
CA LYS A 479 -13.18 -5.17 -0.36
C LYS A 479 -11.99 -5.91 -1.00
N SER A 480 -11.67 -5.62 -2.26
CA SER A 480 -10.60 -6.25 -3.04
C SER A 480 -9.25 -5.53 -2.94
N ILE A 481 -9.22 -4.28 -2.43
CA ILE A 481 -8.01 -3.45 -2.34
C ILE A 481 -7.38 -3.66 -0.96
N PRO A 482 -6.08 -4.01 -0.85
CA PRO A 482 -5.37 -4.07 0.43
C PRO A 482 -5.03 -2.66 0.97
N ASN A 483 -4.85 -2.51 2.28
CA ASN A 483 -4.37 -1.25 2.87
C ASN A 483 -2.96 -0.83 2.41
N SER A 484 -2.10 -1.80 2.04
CA SER A 484 -0.68 -1.57 1.75
C SER A 484 -0.14 -2.48 0.64
N ILE A 485 0.99 -2.09 0.05
CA ILE A 485 1.79 -2.97 -0.81
C ILE A 485 2.58 -3.92 0.08
N SER A 486 2.08 -5.15 0.24
CA SER A 486 2.59 -6.10 1.26
C SER A 486 2.73 -7.53 0.74
N ILE A 487 3.05 -7.72 -0.55
CA ILE A 487 3.14 -9.02 -1.23
C ILE A 487 4.45 -9.19 -2.01
#